data_AF-A0A1K0G8Z1-F1
#
_entry.id   AF-A0A1K0G8Z1-F1
#
_cell.length_a   1.000
_cell.length_b   1.000
_cell.length_c   1.000
_cell.angle_alpha   90.00
_cell.angle_beta   90.00
_cell.angle_gamma   90.00
#
_symmetry.space_group_name_H-M   'P 1'
#
loop_
_entity.id
_entity.type
_entity.pdbx_description
1 polymer ?
#
loop_
_entity_poly.entity_id
_entity_poly.type
_entity_poly.pdbx_seq_one_letter_code
_entity_poly.pdbx_strand_id
1 'polypeptide(L)'
;MIAPLNTPIVVSSSRLSGLPIPPPPPPPAAAAASQKELFASSSAESGRGKTLILEDLAIRYPILAEKRARVSFCPPPSEAAKGWKGKGLWQQGGYSYLSTRLSELEFISPIDSPWGRLGLHSASTIPVAIDWCLRNPPNRTHLSLVHGDVKTANMAFSHDAAKLAMYDFQYVGVGLGVQDLAKFLTTSIPARLLTSREQEEELLRTYHDFLCNSLPEGAEYEWEDLMRDWELALVAWLTFLAGWIRGFWGNVEWLTQRVEQLLSDQFWVENVRSRWVSAIQAQK
;
A
#
# COMPACT_ATOMS: atom_id res chain seq x y z
N MET A 1 13.09 -7.73 -10.40
CA MET A 1 13.55 -6.92 -11.55
C MET A 1 12.35 -6.63 -12.43
N ILE A 2 11.69 -5.48 -12.20
CA ILE A 2 10.58 -5.00 -13.02
C ILE A 2 11.19 -3.96 -13.96
N ALA A 3 10.99 -4.15 -15.27
CA ALA A 3 11.54 -3.28 -16.31
C ALA A 3 10.84 -1.89 -16.29
N PRO A 4 11.57 -0.79 -16.50
CA PRO A 4 10.98 0.54 -16.59
C PRO A 4 10.14 0.69 -17.87
N LEU A 5 8.98 1.35 -17.75
CA LEU A 5 8.10 1.69 -18.88
C LEU A 5 8.66 2.93 -19.60
N ASN A 6 9.33 2.73 -20.74
CA ASN A 6 9.87 3.78 -21.62
C ASN A 6 8.80 4.57 -22.40
N THR A 7 7.68 4.98 -21.78
CA THR A 7 6.70 5.81 -22.51
C THR A 7 5.97 6.76 -21.56
N PRO A 8 6.01 8.09 -21.81
CA PRO A 8 5.25 9.05 -21.02
C PRO A 8 3.74 8.81 -21.23
N ILE A 9 3.04 8.48 -20.15
CA ILE A 9 1.57 8.36 -20.16
C ILE A 9 0.99 9.78 -20.08
N VAL A 10 0.68 10.36 -21.23
CA VAL A 10 -0.10 11.61 -21.33
C VAL A 10 -1.58 11.26 -21.19
N VAL A 11 -2.18 11.57 -20.04
CA VAL A 11 -3.64 11.46 -19.84
C VAL A 11 -4.28 12.80 -20.18
N SER A 12 -5.02 12.84 -21.29
CA SER A 12 -5.86 13.98 -21.70
C SER A 12 -6.98 14.23 -20.68
N SER A 13 -7.10 15.47 -20.20
CA SER A 13 -8.03 15.90 -19.15
C SER A 13 -9.47 16.20 -19.63
N SER A 14 -9.85 15.84 -20.87
CA SER A 14 -11.15 16.21 -21.42
C SER A 14 -12.13 15.03 -21.51
N ARG A 15 -12.74 14.67 -20.36
CA ARG A 15 -14.11 14.14 -20.21
C ARG A 15 -14.29 13.47 -18.83
N LEU A 16 -14.55 14.27 -17.79
CA LEU A 16 -15.08 13.77 -16.52
C LEU A 16 -16.20 14.69 -16.05
N SER A 17 -17.38 14.53 -16.65
CA SER A 17 -18.64 14.91 -16.01
C SER A 17 -19.67 13.81 -16.30
N GLY A 18 -20.08 13.08 -15.26
CA GLY A 18 -21.36 12.39 -15.26
C GLY A 18 -21.40 10.85 -15.28
N LEU A 19 -20.35 10.11 -14.91
CA LEU A 19 -20.49 8.66 -14.69
C LEU A 19 -20.31 8.28 -13.20
N PRO A 20 -21.22 7.47 -12.62
CA PRO A 20 -21.11 7.02 -11.24
C PRO A 20 -19.93 6.06 -11.08
N ILE A 21 -19.16 6.26 -10.01
CA ILE A 21 -18.03 5.41 -9.62
C ILE A 21 -18.60 4.10 -9.03
N PRO A 22 -18.20 2.91 -9.51
CA PRO A 22 -18.64 1.66 -8.92
C PRO A 22 -18.10 1.49 -7.48
N PRO A 23 -18.85 0.84 -6.58
CA PRO A 23 -18.41 0.65 -5.20
C PRO A 23 -17.14 -0.23 -5.14
N PRO A 24 -16.21 0.04 -4.22
CA PRO A 24 -15.00 -0.76 -4.08
C PRO A 24 -15.34 -2.19 -3.60
N PRO A 25 -14.54 -3.19 -3.99
CA PRO A 25 -14.70 -4.56 -3.51
C PRO A 25 -14.47 -4.66 -1.99
N PRO A 26 -15.08 -5.64 -1.31
CA PRO A 26 -14.85 -5.87 0.10
C PRO A 26 -13.38 -6.23 0.37
N PRO A 27 -12.81 -5.78 1.49
CA PRO A 27 -11.42 -6.05 1.85
C PRO A 27 -11.21 -7.54 2.20
N PRO A 28 -10.00 -8.07 1.97
CA PRO A 28 -9.69 -9.48 2.24
C PRO A 28 -9.76 -9.79 3.73
N ALA A 29 -10.28 -10.98 4.06
CA ALA A 29 -10.29 -11.50 5.42
C ALA A 29 -8.84 -11.69 5.90
N ALA A 30 -8.40 -10.92 6.90
CA ALA A 30 -7.14 -11.18 7.58
C ALA A 30 -7.27 -12.50 8.34
N ALA A 31 -6.50 -13.51 7.92
CA ALA A 31 -6.29 -14.72 8.71
C ALA A 31 -5.60 -14.32 10.02
N ALA A 32 -6.33 -14.41 11.13
CA ALA A 32 -5.76 -14.28 12.46
C ALA A 32 -4.96 -15.55 12.77
N ALA A 33 -3.69 -15.59 12.33
CA ALA A 33 -2.77 -16.62 12.78
C ALA A 33 -2.31 -16.26 14.20
N SER A 34 -2.90 -16.92 15.19
CA SER A 34 -2.44 -16.92 16.58
C SER A 34 -0.97 -17.38 16.64
N GLN A 35 -0.10 -16.52 17.18
CA GLN A 35 1.32 -16.78 17.45
C GLN A 35 1.54 -17.80 18.59
N LYS A 36 0.96 -19.00 18.52
CA LYS A 36 1.30 -20.07 19.46
C LYS A 36 1.71 -21.35 18.72
N GLU A 37 2.98 -21.66 18.94
CA GLU A 37 3.64 -22.96 18.75
C GLU A 37 3.88 -23.43 17.31
N LEU A 38 4.90 -22.85 16.68
CA LEU A 38 5.72 -23.52 15.67
C LEU A 38 7.04 -23.96 16.32
N PHE A 39 6.97 -24.89 17.28
CA PHE A 39 8.11 -25.74 17.58
C PHE A 39 8.08 -26.93 16.63
N ALA A 40 9.01 -26.94 15.67
CA ALA A 40 9.27 -28.10 14.84
C ALA A 40 9.85 -29.22 15.71
N SER A 41 9.05 -30.25 16.01
CA SER A 41 9.62 -31.56 16.34
C SER A 41 9.97 -32.27 15.04
N SER A 42 11.24 -32.59 14.88
CA SER A 42 11.74 -33.41 13.79
C SER A 42 11.55 -34.88 14.14
N SER A 43 10.73 -35.60 13.37
CA SER A 43 10.99 -37.01 13.10
C SER A 43 11.34 -37.13 11.61
N ALA A 44 12.56 -37.60 11.37
CA ALA A 44 13.05 -37.92 10.05
C ALA A 44 12.38 -39.20 9.58
N GLU A 45 11.62 -39.13 8.49
CA GLU A 45 11.38 -40.31 7.67
C GLU A 45 11.19 -39.91 6.19
N SER A 46 11.63 -40.85 5.36
CA SER A 46 11.98 -40.73 3.96
C SER A 46 10.86 -40.24 3.03
N GLY A 47 11.23 -39.31 2.13
CA GLY A 47 10.73 -39.25 0.75
C GLY A 47 9.22 -39.24 0.52
N ARG A 48 8.57 -38.08 0.72
CA ARG A 48 7.38 -37.61 -0.02
C ARG A 48 7.14 -36.14 0.33
N GLY A 49 6.96 -35.29 -0.68
CA GLY A 49 6.73 -33.86 -0.50
C GLY A 49 5.53 -33.61 0.43
N LYS A 50 5.69 -32.68 1.37
CA LYS A 50 4.60 -32.27 2.26
C LYS A 50 3.70 -31.29 1.51
N THR A 51 2.47 -31.71 1.21
CA THR A 51 1.42 -30.87 0.65
C THR A 51 0.79 -30.04 1.77
N LEU A 52 0.77 -28.71 1.60
CA LEU A 52 -0.03 -27.82 2.44
C LEU A 52 -1.47 -27.83 1.91
N ILE A 53 -2.41 -28.36 2.68
CA ILE A 53 -3.86 -28.28 2.38
C ILE A 53 -4.43 -27.16 3.26
N LEU A 54 -4.96 -26.12 2.63
CA LEU A 54 -5.72 -25.07 3.29
C LEU A 54 -7.17 -25.58 3.42
N GLU A 55 -7.52 -26.12 4.58
CA GLU A 55 -8.87 -26.60 4.87
C GLU A 55 -9.69 -25.50 5.58
N ASP A 56 -10.55 -24.82 4.82
CA ASP A 56 -11.95 -24.59 5.18
C ASP A 56 -12.76 -24.35 3.89
N LEU A 57 -13.36 -25.43 3.38
CA LEU A 57 -14.10 -25.52 2.11
C LEU A 57 -15.55 -25.99 2.35
N ALA A 58 -16.21 -25.48 3.39
CA ALA A 58 -17.66 -25.60 3.52
C ALA A 58 -18.29 -24.43 2.73
N ILE A 59 -19.05 -24.57 1.65
CA ILE A 59 -20.09 -25.55 1.30
C ILE A 59 -20.17 -25.60 -0.24
N ARG A 60 -20.02 -26.80 -0.83
CA ARG A 60 -20.34 -27.20 -2.23
C ARG A 60 -19.58 -26.47 -3.36
N TYR A 61 -18.34 -26.88 -3.60
CA TYR A 61 -17.72 -26.83 -4.94
C TYR A 61 -17.75 -28.24 -5.59
N PRO A 62 -17.86 -28.36 -6.92
CA PRO A 62 -18.16 -29.62 -7.58
C PRO A 62 -16.94 -30.55 -7.58
N ILE A 63 -17.23 -31.84 -7.44
CA ILE A 63 -16.27 -32.93 -7.64
C ILE A 63 -15.80 -32.86 -9.10
N LEU A 64 -14.56 -32.43 -9.34
CA LEU A 64 -13.89 -32.55 -10.63
C LEU A 64 -13.44 -34.01 -10.83
N ALA A 65 -14.41 -34.90 -10.93
CA ALA A 65 -14.24 -36.14 -11.68
C ALA A 65 -14.47 -35.77 -13.14
N GLU A 66 -13.40 -35.38 -13.83
CA GLU A 66 -13.16 -35.67 -15.26
C GLU A 66 -12.02 -34.82 -15.79
N LYS A 67 -11.22 -35.46 -16.66
CA LYS A 67 -10.19 -34.87 -17.52
C LYS A 67 -10.70 -33.64 -18.27
N ARG A 68 -10.71 -32.47 -17.63
CA ARG A 68 -10.80 -31.20 -18.34
C ARG A 68 -9.41 -30.85 -18.84
N ALA A 69 -9.35 -30.57 -20.14
CA ALA A 69 -8.18 -30.18 -20.89
C ALA A 69 -7.30 -29.19 -20.10
N ARG A 70 -6.01 -29.18 -20.43
CA ARG A 70 -5.04 -28.15 -20.03
C ARG A 70 -5.57 -26.76 -20.45
N VAL A 71 -6.53 -26.21 -19.72
CA VAL A 71 -6.82 -24.79 -19.73
C VAL A 71 -5.56 -24.18 -19.15
N SER A 72 -4.88 -23.37 -19.95
CA SER A 72 -3.65 -22.70 -19.58
C SER A 72 -3.84 -22.06 -18.22
N PHE A 73 -3.28 -22.70 -17.19
CA PHE A 73 -3.12 -22.11 -15.88
C PHE A 73 -2.48 -20.74 -16.13
N CYS A 74 -3.06 -19.70 -15.52
CA CYS A 74 -2.68 -18.30 -15.72
C CYS A 74 -1.16 -18.20 -15.96
N PRO A 75 -0.71 -17.70 -17.13
CA PRO A 75 0.71 -17.70 -17.45
C PRO A 75 1.47 -16.98 -16.34
N PRO A 76 2.69 -17.44 -15.99
CA PRO A 76 3.47 -16.78 -14.96
C PRO A 76 3.61 -15.29 -15.31
N PRO A 77 3.65 -14.36 -14.33
CA PRO A 77 3.64 -12.93 -14.60
C PRO A 77 4.69 -12.48 -15.62
N SER A 78 5.86 -13.13 -15.67
CA SER A 78 6.92 -12.88 -16.65
C SER A 78 6.53 -13.20 -18.10
N GLU A 79 5.63 -14.17 -18.31
CA GLU A 79 5.06 -14.49 -19.63
C GLU A 79 3.81 -13.67 -19.90
N ALA A 80 2.95 -13.46 -18.90
CA ALA A 80 1.76 -12.60 -19.02
C ALA A 80 2.12 -11.14 -19.37
N ALA A 81 3.27 -10.66 -18.88
CA ALA A 81 3.78 -9.33 -19.18
C ALA A 81 4.30 -9.18 -20.62
N LYS A 82 4.68 -10.27 -21.30
CA LYS A 82 5.15 -10.20 -22.69
C LYS A 82 3.98 -9.83 -23.61
N GLY A 83 3.95 -8.58 -24.06
CA GLY A 83 2.89 -8.04 -24.92
C GLY A 83 1.79 -7.29 -24.16
N TRP A 84 1.89 -7.16 -22.84
CA TRP A 84 0.99 -6.31 -22.07
C TRP A 84 1.20 -4.84 -22.43
N LYS A 85 0.09 -4.15 -22.77
CA LYS A 85 0.10 -2.74 -23.21
C LYS A 85 -0.23 -1.75 -22.09
N GLY A 86 0.00 -2.14 -20.82
CA GLY A 86 -0.28 -1.26 -19.67
C GLY A 86 -1.78 -1.08 -19.35
N LYS A 87 -2.66 -1.95 -19.86
CA LYS A 87 -4.12 -1.84 -19.62
C LYS A 87 -4.57 -2.70 -18.44
N GLY A 88 -5.61 -2.26 -17.73
CA GLY A 88 -6.22 -3.00 -16.62
C GLY A 88 -5.65 -2.67 -15.24
N LEU A 89 -4.87 -1.61 -15.10
CA LEU A 89 -4.41 -1.08 -13.82
C LEU A 89 -5.42 -0.11 -13.22
N TRP A 90 -5.45 -0.02 -11.90
CA TRP A 90 -6.20 1.03 -11.22
C TRP A 90 -5.56 2.41 -11.48
N GLN A 91 -6.41 3.42 -11.68
CA GLN A 91 -5.95 4.82 -11.80
C GLN A 91 -5.32 5.33 -10.51
N GLN A 92 -5.73 4.75 -9.37
CA GLN A 92 -5.12 4.94 -8.06
C GLN A 92 -4.95 3.55 -7.43
N GLY A 93 -3.71 3.15 -7.17
CA GLY A 93 -3.40 1.86 -6.59
C GLY A 93 -3.76 1.76 -5.10
N GLY A 94 -3.94 0.54 -4.62
CA GLY A 94 -4.33 0.24 -3.24
C GLY A 94 -5.83 0.35 -2.97
N TYR A 95 -6.19 0.22 -1.70
CA TYR A 95 -7.58 0.30 -1.22
C TYR A 95 -7.72 1.14 0.06
N SER A 96 -6.63 1.76 0.51
CA SER A 96 -6.57 2.54 1.75
C SER A 96 -6.68 4.04 1.49
N TYR A 97 -6.83 4.48 0.23
CA TYR A 97 -6.97 5.88 -0.10
C TYR A 97 -8.37 6.41 0.25
N LEU A 98 -8.45 7.70 0.54
CA LEU A 98 -9.55 8.28 1.30
C LEU A 98 -10.93 8.06 0.66
N SER A 99 -11.03 8.20 -0.66
CA SER A 99 -12.31 8.08 -1.37
C SER A 99 -12.94 6.68 -1.29
N THR A 100 -12.18 5.65 -0.91
CA THR A 100 -12.72 4.30 -0.67
C THR A 100 -13.19 4.06 0.77
N ARG A 101 -12.94 5.01 1.68
CA ARG A 101 -13.05 4.83 3.14
C ARG A 101 -13.70 6.02 3.86
N LEU A 102 -14.57 6.77 3.16
CA LEU A 102 -15.25 7.93 3.74
C LEU A 102 -16.13 7.54 4.94
N SER A 103 -16.80 6.39 4.87
CA SER A 103 -17.57 5.83 6.00
C SER A 103 -16.69 5.51 7.20
N GLU A 104 -15.51 4.95 6.98
CA GLU A 104 -14.56 4.62 8.04
C GLU A 104 -14.00 5.89 8.68
N LEU A 105 -13.79 6.95 7.90
CA LEU A 105 -13.38 8.25 8.43
C LEU A 105 -14.45 8.87 9.36
N GLU A 106 -15.73 8.61 9.13
CA GLU A 106 -16.83 9.06 10.01
C GLU A 106 -16.80 8.38 11.39
N PHE A 107 -16.20 7.19 11.51
CA PHE A 107 -16.07 6.51 12.79
C PHE A 107 -14.98 7.12 13.69
N ILE A 108 -14.12 7.98 13.15
CA ILE A 108 -13.09 8.65 13.96
C ILE A 108 -13.72 9.85 14.68
N SER A 109 -14.17 9.63 15.93
CA SER A 109 -14.79 10.68 16.76
C SER A 109 -13.84 11.89 16.92
N PRO A 110 -14.28 13.12 16.60
CA PRO A 110 -13.44 14.32 16.74
C PRO A 110 -13.08 14.65 18.19
N ILE A 111 -13.85 14.13 19.16
CA ILE A 111 -13.67 14.43 20.59
C ILE A 111 -12.99 13.26 21.29
N ASP A 112 -13.50 12.04 21.08
CA ASP A 112 -13.08 10.87 21.86
C ASP A 112 -11.80 10.23 21.31
N SER A 113 -11.62 10.24 19.99
CA SER A 113 -10.44 9.67 19.35
C SER A 113 -9.25 10.62 19.47
N PRO A 114 -8.06 10.14 19.90
CA PRO A 114 -6.83 10.94 19.83
C PRO A 114 -6.55 11.44 18.41
N TRP A 115 -6.83 10.60 17.39
CA TRP A 115 -6.66 10.95 15.98
C TRP A 115 -7.68 11.98 15.50
N GLY A 116 -8.91 11.88 16.01
CA GLY A 116 -9.95 12.87 15.74
C GLY A 116 -9.59 14.24 16.31
N ARG A 117 -9.06 14.31 17.53
CA ARG A 117 -8.57 15.57 18.13
C ARG A 117 -7.42 16.21 17.34
N LEU A 118 -6.64 15.40 16.63
CA LEU A 118 -5.58 15.84 15.71
C LEU A 118 -6.09 16.15 14.29
N GLY A 119 -7.40 16.11 14.07
CA GLY A 119 -8.02 16.49 12.80
C GLY A 119 -8.14 15.36 11.79
N LEU A 120 -7.94 14.09 12.16
CA LEU A 120 -8.20 12.93 11.28
C LEU A 120 -9.65 12.46 11.39
N HIS A 121 -10.61 13.31 11.01
CA HIS A 121 -12.05 12.99 11.01
C HIS A 121 -12.75 13.67 9.83
N SER A 122 -13.99 13.25 9.55
CA SER A 122 -14.74 13.67 8.35
C SER A 122 -15.04 15.17 8.27
N ALA A 123 -15.13 15.87 9.40
CA ALA A 123 -15.36 17.31 9.45
C ALA A 123 -14.07 18.16 9.32
N SER A 124 -12.89 17.54 9.23
CA SER A 124 -11.61 18.23 9.02
C SER A 124 -11.17 18.17 7.57
N THR A 125 -10.48 19.21 7.11
CA THR A 125 -9.89 19.27 5.76
C THR A 125 -8.59 18.48 5.63
N ILE A 126 -7.98 18.05 6.75
CA ILE A 126 -6.65 17.40 6.74
C ILE A 126 -6.64 16.08 5.95
N PRO A 127 -7.55 15.12 6.17
CA PRO A 127 -7.57 13.89 5.38
C PRO A 127 -7.69 14.17 3.88
N VAL A 128 -8.51 15.16 3.50
CA VAL A 128 -8.72 15.55 2.10
C VAL A 128 -7.47 16.18 1.49
N ALA A 129 -6.80 17.07 2.24
CA ALA A 129 -5.57 17.72 1.79
C ALA A 129 -4.42 16.71 1.61
N ILE A 130 -4.29 15.75 2.52
CA ILE A 130 -3.29 14.67 2.42
C ILE A 130 -3.56 13.79 1.20
N ASP A 131 -4.79 13.31 1.03
CA ASP A 131 -5.17 12.49 -0.12
C ASP A 131 -4.95 13.23 -1.44
N TRP A 132 -5.24 14.53 -1.48
CA TRP A 132 -4.95 15.36 -2.65
C TRP A 132 -3.44 15.47 -2.92
N CYS A 133 -2.62 15.71 -1.90
CA CYS A 133 -1.17 15.83 -2.07
C CYS A 133 -0.55 14.52 -2.58
N LEU A 134 -1.00 13.37 -2.08
CA LEU A 134 -0.53 12.05 -2.56
C LEU A 134 -0.91 11.79 -4.02
N ARG A 135 -2.06 12.30 -4.48
CA ARG A 135 -2.50 12.19 -5.90
C ARG A 135 -1.84 13.22 -6.82
N ASN A 136 -1.34 14.31 -6.26
CA ASN A 136 -0.79 15.45 -7.00
C ASN A 136 0.60 15.80 -6.47
N PRO A 137 1.59 14.89 -6.61
CA PRO A 137 2.97 15.23 -6.30
C PRO A 137 3.42 16.40 -7.20
N PRO A 138 4.26 17.32 -6.69
CA PRO A 138 4.74 18.47 -7.47
C PRO A 138 5.42 18.03 -8.78
N ASN A 139 6.11 16.90 -8.74
CA ASN A 139 6.69 16.25 -9.89
C ASN A 139 5.99 14.92 -10.17
N ARG A 140 5.39 14.81 -11.36
CA ARG A 140 4.66 13.61 -11.79
C ARG A 140 5.58 12.40 -12.04
N THR A 141 6.89 12.61 -12.20
CA THR A 141 7.85 11.50 -12.36
C THR A 141 8.02 10.67 -11.08
N HIS A 142 7.57 11.17 -9.92
CA HIS A 142 7.58 10.40 -8.67
C HIS A 142 6.53 9.27 -8.66
N LEU A 143 5.54 9.34 -9.55
CA LEU A 143 4.50 8.33 -9.63
C LEU A 143 5.03 7.03 -10.24
N SER A 144 4.63 5.94 -9.61
CA SER A 144 5.03 4.58 -9.96
C SER A 144 3.80 3.66 -9.98
N LEU A 145 4.02 2.37 -10.25
CA LEU A 145 3.03 1.36 -9.97
C LEU A 145 3.25 0.83 -8.56
N VAL A 146 2.25 0.99 -7.71
CA VAL A 146 2.22 0.40 -6.37
C VAL A 146 1.52 -0.95 -6.42
N HIS A 147 1.94 -1.89 -5.59
CA HIS A 147 1.27 -3.17 -5.37
C HIS A 147 -0.11 -2.98 -4.74
N GLY A 148 -0.23 -2.05 -3.79
CA GLY A 148 -1.49 -1.70 -3.14
C GLY A 148 -1.93 -2.64 -2.01
N ASP A 149 -1.25 -3.77 -1.83
CA ASP A 149 -1.44 -4.71 -0.73
C ASP A 149 -0.14 -5.41 -0.34
N VAL A 150 0.95 -4.63 -0.25
CA VAL A 150 2.25 -5.18 0.18
C VAL A 150 2.18 -5.65 1.62
N LYS A 151 2.54 -6.92 1.84
CA LYS A 151 2.67 -7.55 3.16
C LYS A 151 3.45 -8.85 3.03
N THR A 152 4.09 -9.33 4.09
CA THR A 152 4.81 -10.62 4.08
C THR A 152 3.93 -11.79 3.65
N ALA A 153 2.63 -11.77 3.94
CA ALA A 153 1.69 -12.79 3.49
C ALA A 153 1.48 -12.85 1.96
N ASN A 154 1.97 -11.83 1.23
CA ASN A 154 1.96 -11.72 -0.23
C ASN A 154 3.37 -11.91 -0.83
N MET A 155 4.29 -12.49 -0.06
CA MET A 155 5.68 -12.71 -0.42
C MET A 155 6.05 -14.19 -0.34
N ALA A 156 6.69 -14.70 -1.41
CA ALA A 156 7.30 -16.02 -1.43
C ALA A 156 8.83 -15.86 -1.45
N PHE A 157 9.50 -16.36 -0.41
CA PHE A 157 10.95 -16.33 -0.29
C PHE A 157 11.55 -17.64 -0.80
N SER A 158 12.74 -17.57 -1.41
CA SER A 158 13.56 -18.76 -1.62
C SER A 158 13.99 -19.36 -0.28
N HIS A 159 14.41 -20.63 -0.29
CA HIS A 159 14.83 -21.34 0.93
C HIS A 159 15.99 -20.64 1.67
N ASP A 160 16.87 -19.98 0.93
CA ASP A 160 17.99 -19.18 1.46
C ASP A 160 17.63 -17.70 1.71
N ALA A 161 16.37 -17.30 1.48
CA ALA A 161 15.87 -15.94 1.53
C ALA A 161 16.59 -14.93 0.62
N ALA A 162 17.44 -15.39 -0.32
CA ALA A 162 18.16 -14.53 -1.24
C ALA A 162 17.30 -13.99 -2.40
N LYS A 163 16.13 -14.61 -2.64
CA LYS A 163 15.19 -14.23 -3.69
C LYS A 163 13.79 -14.13 -3.10
N LEU A 164 13.02 -13.21 -3.68
CA LEU A 164 11.64 -12.95 -3.30
C LEU A 164 10.78 -12.80 -4.56
N ALA A 165 9.61 -13.41 -4.55
CA ALA A 165 8.53 -13.15 -5.49
C ALA A 165 7.32 -12.58 -4.76
N MET A 166 6.76 -11.49 -5.31
CA MET A 166 5.50 -10.91 -4.86
C MET A 166 4.34 -11.55 -5.61
N TYR A 167 3.19 -11.69 -4.97
CA TYR A 167 1.93 -12.14 -5.57
C TYR A 167 0.73 -11.39 -5.00
N ASP A 168 -0.48 -11.63 -5.54
CA ASP A 168 -1.71 -10.92 -5.20
C ASP A 168 -1.73 -9.42 -5.62
N PHE A 169 -1.55 -9.19 -6.92
CA PHE A 169 -1.55 -7.86 -7.54
C PHE A 169 -2.96 -7.28 -7.80
N GLN A 170 -3.99 -7.71 -7.09
CA GLN A 170 -5.38 -7.29 -7.37
C GLN A 170 -5.63 -5.77 -7.21
N TYR A 171 -4.78 -5.08 -6.45
CA TYR A 171 -4.86 -3.64 -6.18
C TYR A 171 -3.76 -2.82 -6.87
N VAL A 172 -3.08 -3.39 -7.87
CA VAL A 172 -2.00 -2.71 -8.58
C VAL A 172 -2.49 -1.47 -9.34
N GLY A 173 -1.83 -0.34 -9.16
CA GLY A 173 -2.23 0.90 -9.80
C GLY A 173 -1.23 2.02 -9.62
N VAL A 174 -1.56 3.20 -10.14
CA VAL A 174 -0.68 4.38 -10.05
C VAL A 174 -0.67 4.93 -8.62
N GLY A 175 0.50 5.26 -8.10
CA GLY A 175 0.67 5.87 -6.78
C GLY A 175 2.13 6.21 -6.48
N LEU A 176 2.37 6.78 -5.31
CA LEU A 176 3.72 7.01 -4.79
C LEU A 176 4.20 5.74 -4.08
N GLY A 177 5.41 5.27 -4.40
CA GLY A 177 5.95 4.03 -3.83
C GLY A 177 6.00 4.01 -2.29
N VAL A 178 6.12 5.18 -1.68
CA VAL A 178 6.06 5.37 -0.22
C VAL A 178 4.72 4.92 0.41
N GLN A 179 3.64 4.86 -0.36
CA GLN A 179 2.34 4.34 0.13
C GLN A 179 2.42 2.83 0.43
N ASP A 180 3.08 2.07 -0.43
CA ASP A 180 3.40 0.66 -0.15
C ASP A 180 4.41 0.56 1.00
N LEU A 181 5.43 1.42 1.01
CA LEU A 181 6.45 1.43 2.04
C LEU A 181 5.85 1.63 3.45
N ALA A 182 4.86 2.51 3.60
CA ALA A 182 4.21 2.80 4.88
C ALA A 182 3.49 1.55 5.42
N LYS A 183 2.77 0.86 4.54
CA LYS A 183 2.12 -0.41 4.85
C LYS A 183 3.13 -1.52 5.15
N PHE A 184 4.19 -1.61 4.36
CA PHE A 184 5.23 -2.63 4.52
C PHE A 184 5.97 -2.49 5.85
N LEU A 185 6.45 -1.28 6.16
CA LEU A 185 7.10 -0.96 7.44
C LEU A 185 6.17 -1.18 8.63
N THR A 186 4.88 -0.91 8.48
CA THR A 186 3.91 -1.18 9.56
C THR A 186 3.67 -2.68 9.75
N THR A 187 3.53 -3.47 8.68
CA THR A 187 2.94 -4.82 8.78
C THR A 187 3.93 -5.98 8.66
N SER A 188 5.13 -5.73 8.15
CA SER A 188 6.00 -6.78 7.61
C SER A 188 7.44 -6.73 8.11
N ILE A 189 7.88 -5.57 8.62
CA ILE A 189 9.22 -5.39 9.16
C ILE A 189 9.20 -5.64 10.68
N PRO A 190 10.24 -6.27 11.27
CA PRO A 190 10.33 -6.41 12.71
C PRO A 190 10.43 -5.05 13.42
N ALA A 191 9.62 -4.84 14.48
CA ALA A 191 9.57 -3.60 15.27
C ALA A 191 10.94 -3.12 15.78
N ARG A 192 11.88 -4.05 16.05
CA ARG A 192 13.25 -3.73 16.50
C ARG A 192 14.07 -2.88 15.51
N LEU A 193 13.64 -2.80 14.25
CA LEU A 193 14.27 -1.98 13.19
C LEU A 193 13.63 -0.59 13.09
N LEU A 194 12.67 -0.26 13.94
CA LEU A 194 11.92 1.00 13.95
C LEU A 194 11.91 1.61 15.36
N THR A 195 12.98 1.38 16.14
CA THR A 195 13.08 1.87 17.52
C THR A 195 13.59 3.29 17.62
N SER A 196 14.17 3.83 16.54
CA SER A 196 14.64 5.21 16.48
C SER A 196 14.43 5.85 15.10
N ARG A 197 14.57 7.17 15.05
CA ARG A 197 14.51 7.97 13.83
C ARG A 197 15.57 7.54 12.81
N GLU A 198 16.76 7.26 13.30
CA GLU A 198 17.94 6.91 12.50
C GLU A 198 17.75 5.57 11.81
N GLN A 199 17.13 4.60 12.48
CA GLN A 199 16.83 3.29 11.87
C GLN A 199 15.71 3.37 10.83
N GLU A 200 14.66 4.17 11.09
CA GLU A 200 13.65 4.47 10.07
C GLU A 200 14.31 5.11 8.84
N GLU A 201 15.17 6.10 9.06
CA GLU A 201 15.89 6.80 8.01
C GLU A 201 16.83 5.87 7.22
N GLU A 202 17.55 4.96 7.88
CA GLU A 202 18.40 3.97 7.22
C GLU A 202 17.61 3.08 6.24
N LEU A 203 16.41 2.63 6.64
CA LEU A 203 15.52 1.86 5.78
C LEU A 203 15.02 2.69 4.59
N LEU A 204 14.66 3.94 4.83
CA LEU A 204 14.20 4.87 3.79
C LEU A 204 15.32 5.23 2.81
N ARG A 205 16.55 5.46 3.30
CA ARG A 205 17.74 5.71 2.46
C ARG A 205 18.07 4.51 1.60
N THR A 206 18.03 3.31 2.17
CA THR A 206 18.21 2.07 1.41
C THR A 206 17.18 1.97 0.27
N TYR A 207 15.91 2.24 0.57
CA TYR A 207 14.85 2.26 -0.44
C TYR A 207 15.08 3.34 -1.51
N HIS A 208 15.44 4.55 -1.10
CA HIS A 208 15.73 5.68 -1.98
C HIS A 208 16.89 5.39 -2.93
N ASP A 209 17.99 4.83 -2.42
CA ASP A 209 19.16 4.45 -3.22
C ASP A 209 18.77 3.41 -4.28
N PHE A 210 18.01 2.37 -3.92
CA PHE A 210 17.53 1.37 -4.88
C PHE A 210 16.58 1.99 -5.92
N LEU A 211 15.70 2.89 -5.50
CA LEU A 211 14.76 3.58 -6.36
C LEU A 211 15.49 4.44 -7.39
N CYS A 212 16.38 5.33 -6.93
CA CYS A 212 17.17 6.23 -7.78
C CYS A 212 18.02 5.48 -8.81
N ASN A 213 18.64 4.37 -8.40
CA ASN A 213 19.39 3.49 -9.32
C ASN A 213 18.51 2.79 -10.37
N SER A 214 17.19 2.79 -10.18
CA SER A 214 16.22 2.12 -11.05
C SER A 214 15.30 3.10 -11.79
N LEU A 215 15.48 4.42 -11.61
CA LEU A 215 14.66 5.43 -12.27
C LEU A 215 14.93 5.43 -13.79
N PRO A 216 13.90 5.69 -14.62
CA PRO A 216 14.10 5.91 -16.04
C PRO A 216 14.91 7.19 -16.29
N GLU A 217 15.54 7.28 -17.46
CA GLU A 217 16.31 8.47 -17.84
C GLU A 217 15.46 9.76 -17.75
N GLY A 218 16.00 10.78 -17.08
CA GLY A 218 15.33 12.07 -16.86
C GLY A 218 14.28 12.08 -15.75
N ALA A 219 14.06 10.97 -15.04
CA ALA A 219 13.30 10.98 -13.80
C ALA A 219 14.24 11.18 -12.61
N GLU A 220 13.83 12.07 -11.71
CA GLU A 220 14.51 12.36 -10.45
C GLU A 220 13.50 12.23 -9.32
N TYR A 221 13.99 11.85 -8.15
CA TYR A 221 13.20 11.80 -6.92
C TYR A 221 14.13 12.13 -5.76
N GLU A 222 14.25 13.42 -5.46
CA GLU A 222 15.16 13.89 -4.42
C GLU A 222 14.76 13.38 -3.03
N TRP A 223 15.74 13.28 -2.14
CA TRP A 223 15.52 12.77 -0.79
C TRP A 223 14.44 13.57 -0.03
N GLU A 224 14.44 14.89 -0.17
CA GLU A 224 13.49 15.80 0.47
C GLU A 224 12.07 15.67 -0.12
N ASP A 225 11.95 15.31 -1.41
CA ASP A 225 10.65 14.96 -2.01
C ASP A 225 10.14 13.63 -1.46
N LEU A 226 11.00 12.61 -1.40
CA LEU A 226 10.65 11.31 -0.85
C LEU A 226 10.19 11.42 0.60
N MET A 227 10.89 12.21 1.42
CA MET A 227 10.53 12.42 2.82
C MET A 227 9.18 13.14 2.97
N ARG A 228 8.89 14.14 2.13
CA ARG A 228 7.57 14.80 2.14
C ARG A 228 6.45 13.84 1.76
N ASP A 229 6.66 13.02 0.73
CA ASP A 229 5.69 12.03 0.30
C ASP A 229 5.54 10.90 1.35
N TRP A 230 6.63 10.51 2.01
CA TRP A 230 6.67 9.52 3.10
C TRP A 230 5.80 9.93 4.28
N GLU A 231 5.92 11.17 4.75
CA GLU A 231 5.13 11.69 5.86
C GLU A 231 3.63 11.71 5.52
N LEU A 232 3.28 12.13 4.30
CA LEU A 232 1.91 12.07 3.81
C LEU A 232 1.39 10.62 3.80
N ALA A 233 2.21 9.67 3.33
CA ALA A 233 1.85 8.25 3.28
C ALA A 233 1.65 7.65 4.69
N LEU A 234 2.46 8.02 5.67
CA LEU A 234 2.30 7.59 7.06
C LEU A 234 0.97 8.06 7.65
N VAL A 235 0.64 9.34 7.50
CA VAL A 235 -0.61 9.89 8.04
C VAL A 235 -1.81 9.29 7.32
N ALA A 236 -1.76 9.11 6.00
CA ALA A 236 -2.81 8.45 5.25
C ALA A 236 -3.02 6.99 5.69
N TRP A 237 -1.94 6.24 5.92
CA TRP A 237 -2.01 4.87 6.41
C TRP A 237 -2.59 4.78 7.82
N LEU A 238 -2.17 5.66 8.74
CA LEU A 238 -2.76 5.71 10.07
C LEU A 238 -4.24 6.10 10.03
N THR A 239 -4.62 7.06 9.17
CA THR A 239 -6.03 7.47 9.01
C THR A 239 -6.90 6.27 8.61
N PHE A 240 -6.40 5.43 7.70
CA PHE A 240 -7.06 4.18 7.34
C PHE A 240 -7.20 3.24 8.54
N LEU A 241 -6.13 2.98 9.30
CA LEU A 241 -6.16 2.09 10.48
C LEU A 241 -7.08 2.61 11.60
N ALA A 242 -7.12 3.92 11.80
CA ALA A 242 -7.91 4.57 12.84
C ALA A 242 -9.42 4.46 12.59
N GLY A 243 -9.86 4.54 11.33
CA GLY A 243 -11.26 4.36 10.93
C GLY A 243 -11.66 2.90 10.73
N TRP A 244 -10.68 2.00 10.66
CA TRP A 244 -10.92 0.59 10.39
C TRP A 244 -11.58 -0.11 11.59
N ILE A 245 -12.68 -0.83 11.37
CA ILE A 245 -13.45 -1.48 12.45
C ILE A 245 -12.65 -2.51 13.26
N ARG A 246 -11.58 -3.09 12.68
CA ARG A 246 -10.69 -4.01 13.40
C ARG A 246 -9.53 -3.31 14.12
N GLY A 247 -9.47 -1.98 14.07
CA GLY A 247 -8.45 -1.16 14.70
C GLY A 247 -7.06 -1.34 14.10
N PHE A 248 -6.05 -1.13 14.93
CA PHE A 248 -4.64 -1.10 14.55
C PHE A 248 -3.98 -2.49 14.60
N TRP A 249 -2.98 -2.73 13.76
CA TRP A 249 -2.12 -3.92 13.81
C TRP A 249 -0.71 -3.61 13.26
N GLY A 250 0.26 -4.47 13.62
CA GLY A 250 1.66 -4.32 13.20
C GLY A 250 2.48 -3.43 14.14
N ASN A 251 3.39 -2.64 13.59
CA ASN A 251 4.25 -1.69 14.31
C ASN A 251 3.48 -0.42 14.71
N VAL A 252 2.42 -0.61 15.49
CA VAL A 252 1.45 0.42 15.87
C VAL A 252 2.10 1.51 16.70
N GLU A 253 2.93 1.16 17.69
CA GLU A 253 3.59 2.14 18.57
C GLU A 253 4.44 3.13 17.76
N TRP A 254 5.32 2.62 16.89
CA TRP A 254 6.12 3.45 15.99
C TRP A 254 5.26 4.34 15.08
N LEU A 255 4.26 3.76 14.41
CA LEU A 255 3.40 4.50 13.47
C LEU A 255 2.62 5.62 14.18
N THR A 256 2.03 5.31 15.33
CA THR A 256 1.23 6.26 16.11
C THR A 256 2.09 7.41 16.64
N GLN A 257 3.27 7.12 17.21
CA GLN A 257 4.22 8.16 17.64
C GLN A 257 4.67 9.05 16.47
N ARG A 258 4.95 8.44 15.30
CA ARG A 258 5.35 9.18 14.10
C ARG A 258 4.30 10.17 13.63
N VAL A 259 3.06 9.73 13.53
CA VAL A 259 1.95 10.54 13.04
C VAL A 259 1.51 11.58 14.07
N GLU A 260 1.54 11.25 15.36
CA GLU A 260 1.28 12.23 16.42
C GLU A 260 2.27 13.40 16.36
N GLN A 261 3.56 13.12 16.14
CA GLN A 261 4.58 14.18 15.95
C GLN A 261 4.25 15.08 14.75
N LEU A 262 3.90 14.48 13.60
CA LEU A 262 3.58 15.23 12.38
C LEU A 262 2.33 16.11 12.53
N LEU A 263 1.27 15.56 13.13
CA LEU A 263 0.01 16.29 13.31
C LEU A 263 0.07 17.32 14.44
N SER A 264 1.01 17.18 15.37
CA SER A 264 1.26 18.19 16.41
C SER A 264 2.04 19.39 15.85
N ASP A 265 2.83 19.20 14.79
CA ASP A 265 3.54 20.27 14.11
C ASP A 265 2.59 21.12 13.24
N GLN A 266 2.20 22.29 13.76
CA GLN A 266 1.31 23.21 13.05
C GLN A 266 1.91 23.75 11.74
N PHE A 267 3.24 23.83 11.62
CA PHE A 267 3.87 24.23 10.37
C PHE A 267 3.68 23.18 9.30
N TRP A 268 3.88 21.89 9.64
CA TRP A 268 3.63 20.78 8.73
C TRP A 268 2.16 20.73 8.28
N VAL A 269 1.24 20.81 9.25
CA VAL A 269 -0.22 20.78 9.00
C VAL A 269 -0.66 21.90 8.06
N GLU A 270 -0.20 23.13 8.29
CA GLU A 270 -0.54 24.27 7.44
C GLU A 270 0.14 24.20 6.06
N ASN A 271 1.35 23.64 5.96
CA ASN A 271 2.00 23.40 4.67
C ASN A 271 1.17 22.45 3.80
N VAL A 272 0.69 21.34 4.36
CA VAL A 272 -0.17 20.39 3.64
C VAL A 272 -1.50 21.03 3.23
N ARG A 273 -2.15 21.79 4.13
CA ARG A 273 -3.40 22.51 3.81
C ARG A 273 -3.22 23.52 2.71
N SER A 274 -2.18 24.36 2.79
CA SER A 274 -1.94 25.43 1.83
C SER A 274 -1.69 24.89 0.42
N ARG A 275 -0.93 23.80 0.26
CA ARG A 275 -0.76 23.10 -1.03
C ARG A 275 -2.09 22.76 -1.69
N TRP A 276 -3.02 22.20 -0.91
CA TRP A 276 -4.35 21.82 -1.39
C TRP A 276 -5.23 23.05 -1.70
N VAL A 277 -5.26 24.04 -0.80
CA VAL A 277 -6.06 25.26 -0.96
C VAL A 277 -5.62 26.06 -2.19
N SER A 278 -4.31 26.27 -2.36
CA SER A 278 -3.75 26.99 -3.52
C SER A 278 -4.12 26.31 -4.84
N ALA A 279 -4.13 24.97 -4.88
CA ALA A 279 -4.52 24.24 -6.08
C ALA A 279 -6.02 24.36 -6.39
N ILE A 280 -6.90 24.33 -5.39
CA ILE A 280 -8.34 24.56 -5.60
C ILE A 280 -8.61 25.98 -6.08
N GLN A 281 -7.90 26.98 -5.53
CA GLN A 281 -8.06 28.37 -5.94
C GLN A 281 -7.58 28.61 -7.38
N ALA A 282 -6.50 27.96 -7.81
CA ALA A 282 -5.99 28.06 -9.19
C ALA A 282 -6.92 27.44 -10.25
N GLN A 283 -7.92 26.65 -9.84
CA GLN A 283 -8.90 26.01 -10.73
C GLN A 283 -10.22 26.81 -10.86
N LYS A 284 -10.38 27.90 -10.11
CA LYS A 284 -11.54 28.80 -10.15
C LYS A 284 -11.26 30.03 -11.01
#